data_AF-L0PBM3-F1
#
_entry.id   AF-L0PBM3-F1
#
_cell.length_a   1.000
_cell.length_b   1.000
_cell.length_c   1.000
_cell.angle_alpha   90.00
_cell.angle_beta   90.00
_cell.angle_gamma   90.00
#
_symmetry.space_group_name_H-M   'P 1'
#
loop_
_entity.id
_entity.type
_entity.pdbx_description
1 polymer ?
#
loop_
_entity_poly.entity_id
_entity_poly.type
_entity_poly.pdbx_seq_one_letter_code
_entity_poly.pdbx_strand_id
1 'polypeptide(L)'
;MEEEYNEFYVWNLQTNVFLEELLSSIRLRPIPWIGHLRAGLVTDEEVKMIKALDWHSRKRRSLVLMKESKEYAELFLTLFQRFQRIDLLQYLLTLCSDLLDDVPKFSNVLLLYKNKENFPFSPLMRLLKHDDQIISLLSGKIMSSLVSAAPIIPTTTLSWFFEWISSLCQSPDHNIQDLAVQALTGTLKNSFNRLRFWKESTYMQNLIYKKWLDKEAIEDIEFVKTSLKADLEGLATFDEYVLEIESGHLSWTPSHSSEKFWKENAFKLMNNDCLLLKKLVRLLLASKDPLVLAVAIHDIGKFIQQYPNGKLYAQKLGAKQKIMELMTHSDSDVKYEALTTVRQFMLQP
;
A
#
# COMPACT_ATOMS: atom_id res chain seq x y z
N MET A 1 -5.65 -17.06 -23.16
CA MET A 1 -5.75 -15.68 -22.65
C MET A 1 -6.41 -15.63 -21.28
N GLU A 2 -7.02 -16.72 -20.82
CA GLU A 2 -6.94 -17.15 -19.42
C GLU A 2 -5.58 -17.84 -19.22
N GLU A 3 -5.09 -17.91 -17.98
CA GLU A 3 -3.75 -18.41 -17.55
C GLU A 3 -2.60 -17.40 -17.61
N GLU A 4 -2.57 -16.44 -16.67
CA GLU A 4 -1.30 -15.91 -16.10
C GLU A 4 -1.47 -15.16 -14.76
N TYR A 5 -2.43 -15.58 -13.91
CA TYR A 5 -2.61 -15.02 -12.56
C TYR A 5 -2.85 -16.11 -11.52
N ASN A 6 -2.11 -17.21 -11.61
CA ASN A 6 -2.07 -18.21 -10.54
C ASN A 6 -0.77 -18.05 -9.75
N GLU A 7 -0.93 -18.10 -8.43
CA GLU A 7 0.13 -18.16 -7.40
C GLU A 7 0.74 -16.85 -6.90
N PHE A 8 -0.11 -15.89 -6.51
CA PHE A 8 0.18 -15.20 -5.25
C PHE A 8 -0.37 -16.05 -4.13
N TYR A 9 0.50 -16.79 -3.44
CA TYR A 9 0.17 -17.50 -2.21
C TYR A 9 -0.45 -16.51 -1.21
N VAL A 10 -1.78 -16.50 -1.14
CA VAL A 10 -2.55 -15.84 -0.10
C VAL A 10 -2.26 -16.62 1.18
N TRP A 11 -1.16 -16.27 1.83
CA TRP A 11 -0.93 -16.66 3.21
C TRP A 11 -2.00 -15.99 4.04
N ASN A 12 -2.95 -16.81 4.42
CA ASN A 12 -4.07 -16.49 5.23
C ASN A 12 -3.54 -16.02 6.60
N LEU A 13 -4.06 -14.91 7.13
CA LEU A 13 -3.87 -14.45 8.51
C LEU A 13 -4.52 -15.42 9.54
N GLN A 14 -4.66 -16.70 9.19
CA GLN A 14 -5.55 -17.67 9.85
C GLN A 14 -4.93 -18.43 11.00
N THR A 15 -3.70 -18.14 11.42
CA THR A 15 -3.06 -18.88 12.51
C THR A 15 -2.64 -17.99 13.66
N ASN A 16 -3.36 -16.89 13.91
CA ASN A 16 -3.30 -16.26 15.23
C ASN A 16 -4.44 -16.82 16.11
N VAL A 17 -4.07 -17.66 17.07
CA VAL A 17 -5.01 -18.36 17.96
C VAL A 17 -5.87 -17.37 18.73
N PHE A 18 -5.26 -16.30 19.26
CA PHE A 18 -5.94 -15.26 20.01
C PHE A 18 -7.04 -14.56 19.19
N LEU A 19 -6.75 -14.19 17.94
CA LEU A 19 -7.73 -13.52 17.09
C LEU A 19 -8.87 -14.47 16.69
N GLU A 20 -8.60 -15.75 16.47
CA GLU A 20 -9.66 -16.72 16.17
C GLU A 20 -10.55 -17.04 17.37
N GLU A 21 -10.01 -17.07 18.59
CA GLU A 21 -10.82 -17.17 19.81
C GLU A 21 -11.75 -15.95 19.95
N LEU A 22 -11.23 -14.75 19.68
CA LEU A 22 -12.00 -13.52 19.69
C LEU A 22 -13.10 -13.50 18.63
N LEU A 23 -12.77 -13.83 17.38
CA LEU A 23 -13.73 -13.95 16.28
C LEU A 23 -14.81 -14.99 16.62
N SER A 24 -14.42 -16.15 17.15
CA SER A 24 -15.36 -17.20 17.57
C SER A 24 -16.31 -16.73 18.65
N SER A 25 -15.82 -15.97 19.64
CA SER A 25 -16.66 -15.35 20.66
C SER A 25 -17.65 -14.34 20.08
N ILE A 26 -17.25 -13.54 19.08
CA ILE A 26 -18.16 -12.60 18.39
C ILE A 26 -19.23 -13.35 17.58
N ARG A 27 -18.84 -14.41 16.84
CA ARG A 27 -19.75 -15.22 16.02
C ARG A 27 -20.90 -15.81 16.86
N LEU A 28 -20.65 -16.17 18.11
CA LEU A 28 -21.66 -16.76 19.01
C LEU A 28 -22.65 -15.74 19.60
N ARG A 29 -22.36 -14.44 19.53
CA ARG A 29 -23.22 -13.41 20.15
C ARG A 29 -24.47 -13.16 19.30
N PRO A 30 -25.68 -13.30 19.86
CA PRO A 30 -26.90 -13.01 19.12
C PRO A 30 -27.06 -11.50 18.89
N ILE A 31 -27.27 -11.11 17.63
CA ILE A 31 -27.51 -9.71 17.27
C ILE A 31 -29.02 -9.44 17.19
N PRO A 32 -29.56 -8.47 17.95
CA PRO A 32 -30.99 -8.17 17.96
C PRO A 32 -31.40 -7.31 16.73
N TRP A 33 -31.32 -7.89 15.53
CA TRP A 33 -31.61 -7.23 14.25
C TRP A 33 -32.95 -6.51 14.20
N ILE A 34 -33.99 -7.07 14.84
CA ILE A 34 -35.32 -6.47 14.91
C ILE A 34 -35.29 -5.13 15.66
N GLY A 35 -34.50 -5.04 16.73
CA GLY A 35 -34.32 -3.80 17.48
C GLY A 35 -33.62 -2.73 16.63
N HIS A 36 -32.59 -3.13 15.89
CA HIS A 36 -31.85 -2.20 15.01
C HIS A 36 -32.66 -1.73 13.81
N LEU A 37 -33.51 -2.60 13.24
CA LEU A 37 -34.45 -2.25 12.19
C LEU A 37 -35.49 -1.24 12.69
N ARG A 38 -36.07 -1.48 13.87
CA ARG A 38 -37.02 -0.54 14.51
C ARG A 38 -36.38 0.80 14.84
N ALA A 39 -35.10 0.81 15.18
CA ALA A 39 -34.34 2.03 15.45
C ALA A 39 -33.88 2.76 14.18
N GLY A 40 -34.16 2.24 12.97
CA GLY A 40 -33.75 2.84 11.70
C GLY A 40 -32.24 2.80 11.44
N LEU A 41 -31.50 1.93 12.14
CA LEU A 41 -30.05 1.80 11.98
C LEU A 41 -29.68 0.91 10.77
N VAL A 42 -30.54 -0.06 10.47
CA VAL A 42 -30.43 -0.97 9.31
C VAL A 42 -31.74 -0.95 8.54
N THR A 43 -31.66 -1.13 7.22
CA THR A 43 -32.82 -1.38 6.37
C THR A 43 -33.16 -2.87 6.33
N ASP A 44 -34.38 -3.19 5.90
CA ASP A 44 -34.82 -4.58 5.74
C ASP A 44 -33.98 -5.33 4.68
N GLU A 45 -33.56 -4.62 3.63
CA GLU A 45 -32.70 -5.15 2.57
C GLU A 45 -31.30 -5.47 3.09
N GLU A 46 -30.70 -4.56 3.87
CA GLU A 46 -29.37 -4.79 4.47
C GLU A 46 -29.37 -5.98 5.42
N VAL A 47 -30.42 -6.12 6.25
CA VAL A 47 -30.55 -7.27 7.16
C VAL A 47 -30.73 -8.57 6.37
N LYS A 48 -31.51 -8.57 5.27
CA LYS A 48 -31.65 -9.73 4.38
C LYS A 48 -30.32 -10.13 3.75
N MET A 49 -29.55 -9.17 3.27
CA MET A 49 -28.21 -9.42 2.70
C MET A 49 -27.25 -9.99 3.74
N ILE A 50 -27.17 -9.39 4.93
CA ILE A 50 -26.31 -9.89 6.02
C ILE A 50 -26.68 -11.34 6.37
N LYS A 51 -27.97 -11.61 6.58
CA LYS A 51 -28.45 -12.95 6.91
C LYS A 51 -28.29 -13.97 5.79
N ALA A 52 -28.17 -13.54 4.53
CA ALA A 52 -27.90 -14.43 3.40
C ALA A 52 -26.45 -14.96 3.38
N LEU A 53 -25.56 -14.37 4.18
CA LEU A 53 -24.18 -14.81 4.38
C LEU A 53 -23.93 -15.37 5.79
N ASP A 54 -24.72 -14.96 6.77
CA ASP A 54 -24.65 -15.41 8.16
C ASP A 54 -25.00 -16.90 8.32
N TRP A 55 -24.31 -17.62 9.23
CA TRP A 55 -24.57 -19.04 9.57
C TRP A 55 -24.67 -20.01 8.38
N HIS A 56 -23.93 -19.77 7.31
CA HIS A 56 -23.90 -20.64 6.14
C HIS A 56 -22.52 -21.27 5.92
N SER A 57 -22.49 -22.43 5.27
CA SER A 57 -21.25 -23.10 4.93
C SER A 57 -20.41 -22.23 3.98
N ARG A 58 -19.08 -22.33 4.06
CA ARG A 58 -18.13 -21.62 3.19
C ARG A 58 -18.56 -21.64 1.72
N LYS A 59 -18.91 -22.81 1.19
CA LYS A 59 -19.37 -22.98 -0.21
C LYS A 59 -20.59 -22.12 -0.55
N ARG A 60 -21.57 -22.02 0.36
CA ARG A 60 -22.77 -21.21 0.16
C ARG A 60 -22.47 -19.72 0.27
N ARG A 61 -21.67 -19.31 1.27
CA ARG A 61 -21.22 -17.91 1.43
C ARG A 61 -20.51 -17.43 0.17
N SER A 62 -19.57 -18.22 -0.36
CA SER A 62 -18.84 -17.89 -1.59
C SER A 62 -19.76 -17.72 -2.79
N LEU A 63 -20.76 -18.59 -2.96
CA LEU A 63 -21.70 -18.51 -4.09
C LEU A 63 -22.58 -17.26 -4.03
N VAL A 64 -23.13 -16.96 -2.84
CA VAL A 64 -23.98 -15.78 -2.64
C VAL A 64 -23.15 -14.50 -2.82
N LEU A 65 -21.98 -14.43 -2.19
CA LEU A 65 -21.08 -13.27 -2.28
C LEU A 65 -20.64 -12.99 -3.72
N MET A 66 -20.25 -14.02 -4.48
CA MET A 66 -19.78 -13.83 -5.85
C MET A 66 -20.90 -13.44 -6.82
N LYS A 67 -22.16 -13.81 -6.53
CA LYS A 67 -23.31 -13.45 -7.36
C LYS A 67 -23.62 -11.95 -7.31
N GLU A 68 -23.54 -11.35 -6.12
CA GLU A 68 -23.94 -9.96 -5.82
C GLU A 68 -22.76 -9.18 -5.18
N SER A 69 -21.56 -9.40 -5.72
CA SER A 69 -20.30 -8.98 -5.08
C SER A 69 -20.17 -7.46 -4.91
N LYS A 70 -20.72 -6.67 -5.85
CA LYS A 70 -20.66 -5.20 -5.79
C LYS A 70 -21.58 -4.66 -4.71
N GLU A 71 -22.76 -5.24 -4.61
CA GLU A 71 -23.79 -4.90 -3.63
C GLU A 71 -23.28 -5.21 -2.21
N TYR A 72 -22.60 -6.34 -2.01
CA TYR A 72 -21.96 -6.65 -0.73
C TYR A 72 -20.79 -5.71 -0.40
N ALA A 73 -19.98 -5.31 -1.39
CA ALA A 73 -18.93 -4.34 -1.17
C ALA A 73 -19.49 -2.96 -0.72
N GLU A 74 -20.53 -2.49 -1.40
CA GLU A 74 -21.26 -1.26 -1.03
C GLU A 74 -21.85 -1.36 0.37
N LEU A 75 -22.52 -2.49 0.67
CA LEU A 75 -23.12 -2.77 1.97
C LEU A 75 -22.08 -2.65 3.10
N PHE A 76 -20.99 -3.42 3.04
CA PHE A 76 -19.99 -3.42 4.12
C PHE A 76 -19.36 -2.03 4.31
N LEU A 77 -18.92 -1.39 3.22
CA LEU A 77 -18.23 -0.09 3.33
C LEU A 77 -19.17 1.02 3.84
N THR A 78 -20.44 1.01 3.43
CA THR A 78 -21.45 1.97 3.90
C THR A 78 -21.79 1.74 5.37
N LEU A 79 -21.95 0.48 5.79
CA LEU A 79 -22.20 0.15 7.19
C LEU A 79 -21.00 0.50 8.08
N PHE A 80 -19.77 0.21 7.64
CA PHE A 80 -18.54 0.61 8.35
C PHE A 80 -18.42 2.13 8.48
N GLN A 81 -18.89 2.89 7.49
CA GLN A 81 -18.85 4.35 7.55
C GLN A 81 -19.84 4.90 8.58
N ARG A 82 -21.09 4.40 8.58
CA ARG A 82 -22.18 5.03 9.35
C ARG A 82 -22.44 4.42 10.73
N PHE A 83 -21.97 3.20 11.01
CA PHE A 83 -22.22 2.56 12.30
C PHE A 83 -21.28 3.04 13.41
N GLN A 84 -21.86 3.18 14.60
CA GLN A 84 -21.18 3.53 15.85
C GLN A 84 -21.39 2.49 16.96
N ARG A 85 -22.35 1.57 16.77
CA ARG A 85 -22.67 0.52 17.74
C ARG A 85 -21.58 -0.54 17.75
N ILE A 86 -20.92 -0.70 18.90
CA ILE A 86 -19.73 -1.57 19.04
C ILE A 86 -20.06 -3.03 18.69
N ASP A 87 -21.16 -3.55 19.23
CA ASP A 87 -21.67 -4.90 19.00
C ASP A 87 -21.88 -5.20 17.51
N LEU A 88 -22.49 -4.25 16.79
CA LEU A 88 -22.72 -4.38 15.35
C LEU A 88 -21.45 -4.25 14.53
N LEU A 89 -20.57 -3.31 14.87
CA LEU A 89 -19.30 -3.13 14.17
C LEU A 89 -18.41 -4.37 14.31
N GLN A 90 -18.24 -4.90 15.52
CA GLN A 90 -17.46 -6.12 15.77
C GLN A 90 -18.01 -7.29 14.95
N TYR A 91 -19.33 -7.46 14.93
CA TYR A 91 -19.98 -8.52 14.16
C TYR A 91 -19.77 -8.34 12.64
N LEU A 92 -20.00 -7.13 12.09
CA LEU A 92 -19.86 -6.87 10.65
C LEU A 92 -18.41 -7.01 10.17
N LEU A 93 -17.44 -6.53 10.96
CA LEU A 93 -16.02 -6.69 10.66
C LEU A 93 -15.59 -8.16 10.74
N THR A 94 -16.14 -8.92 11.69
CA THR A 94 -15.93 -10.38 11.79
C THR A 94 -16.46 -11.09 10.55
N LEU A 95 -17.70 -10.80 10.15
CA LEU A 95 -18.31 -11.38 8.95
C LEU A 95 -17.51 -11.01 7.69
N CYS A 96 -17.11 -9.75 7.52
CA CYS A 96 -16.30 -9.32 6.38
C CYS A 96 -14.93 -10.01 6.35
N SER A 97 -14.29 -10.18 7.52
CA SER A 97 -13.02 -10.90 7.64
C SER A 97 -13.17 -12.36 7.21
N ASP A 98 -14.20 -13.05 7.70
CA ASP A 98 -14.49 -14.44 7.32
C ASP A 98 -14.74 -14.58 5.82
N LEU A 99 -15.40 -13.61 5.18
CA LEU A 99 -15.66 -13.60 3.74
C LEU A 99 -14.40 -13.37 2.91
N LEU A 100 -13.48 -12.53 3.39
CA LEU A 100 -12.17 -12.32 2.76
C LEU A 100 -11.30 -13.57 2.85
N ASP A 101 -11.35 -14.28 3.99
CA ASP A 101 -10.63 -15.55 4.17
C ASP A 101 -11.26 -16.67 3.30
N ASP A 102 -12.59 -16.70 3.20
CA ASP A 102 -13.31 -17.67 2.36
C ASP A 102 -13.09 -17.42 0.87
N VAL A 103 -13.14 -16.15 0.44
CA VAL A 103 -13.09 -15.67 -0.93
C VAL A 103 -12.07 -14.53 -1.06
N PRO A 104 -10.77 -14.83 -1.20
CA PRO A 104 -9.73 -13.80 -1.30
C PRO A 104 -9.96 -12.78 -2.42
N LYS A 105 -10.60 -13.19 -3.53
CA LYS A 105 -10.97 -12.31 -4.65
C LYS A 105 -11.92 -11.17 -4.26
N PHE A 106 -12.62 -11.28 -3.13
CA PHE A 106 -13.50 -10.22 -2.64
C PHE A 106 -12.73 -8.95 -2.27
N SER A 107 -11.45 -9.07 -1.88
CA SER A 107 -10.56 -7.91 -1.66
C SER A 107 -10.50 -7.00 -2.90
N ASN A 108 -10.36 -7.60 -4.09
CA ASN A 108 -10.36 -6.86 -5.36
C ASN A 108 -11.69 -6.14 -5.60
N VAL A 109 -12.81 -6.74 -5.22
CA VAL A 109 -14.14 -6.12 -5.38
C VAL A 109 -14.27 -4.90 -4.47
N LEU A 110 -13.83 -5.01 -3.20
CA LEU A 110 -13.80 -3.88 -2.27
C LEU A 110 -12.90 -2.76 -2.80
N LEU A 111 -11.71 -3.09 -3.33
CA LEU A 111 -10.77 -2.12 -3.92
C LEU A 111 -11.33 -1.41 -5.17
N LEU A 112 -12.17 -2.08 -5.94
CA LEU A 112 -12.82 -1.50 -7.12
C LEU A 112 -14.01 -0.59 -6.78
N TYR A 113 -14.52 -0.67 -5.55
CA TYR A 113 -15.62 0.19 -5.11
C TYR A 113 -15.11 1.62 -4.87
N LYS A 114 -15.26 2.46 -5.88
CA LYS A 114 -14.84 3.87 -5.86
C LYS A 114 -16.07 4.78 -5.80
N ASN A 115 -16.24 5.49 -4.69
CA ASN A 115 -17.18 6.61 -4.57
C ASN A 115 -16.42 7.92 -4.24
N LYS A 116 -17.15 9.00 -3.90
CA LYS A 116 -16.62 10.35 -3.68
C LYS A 116 -15.73 10.57 -2.44
N GLU A 117 -15.33 9.56 -1.66
CA GLU A 117 -14.64 9.80 -0.37
C GLU A 117 -13.49 8.81 -0.04
N ASN A 118 -12.49 8.63 -0.91
CA ASN A 118 -11.32 7.75 -0.62
C ASN A 118 -11.70 6.30 -0.20
N PHE A 119 -12.84 5.80 -0.67
CA PHE A 119 -13.25 4.40 -0.51
C PHE A 119 -12.28 3.49 -1.30
N PRO A 120 -12.01 2.26 -0.81
CA PRO A 120 -12.60 1.61 0.37
C PRO A 120 -11.86 1.88 1.69
N PHE A 121 -10.81 2.69 1.69
CA PHE A 121 -9.92 2.81 2.85
C PHE A 121 -10.48 3.72 3.94
N SER A 122 -11.18 4.80 3.60
CA SER A 122 -11.64 5.80 4.57
C SER A 122 -12.52 5.25 5.71
N PRO A 123 -13.49 4.32 5.51
CA PRO A 123 -14.27 3.79 6.61
C PRO A 123 -13.42 2.94 7.57
N LEU A 124 -12.49 2.16 7.02
CA LEU A 124 -11.59 1.31 7.81
C LEU A 124 -10.56 2.15 8.57
N MET A 125 -10.00 3.18 7.95
CA MET A 125 -9.07 4.11 8.61
C MET A 125 -9.70 4.79 9.83
N ARG A 126 -10.98 5.15 9.75
CA ARG A 126 -11.74 5.65 10.92
C ARG A 126 -11.81 4.60 12.02
N LEU A 127 -12.12 3.36 11.67
CA LEU A 127 -12.27 2.26 12.63
C LEU A 127 -10.94 1.79 13.24
N LEU A 128 -9.80 2.00 12.57
CA LEU A 128 -8.48 1.72 13.14
C LEU A 128 -8.20 2.54 14.41
N LYS A 129 -8.72 3.77 14.50
CA LYS A 129 -8.54 4.67 15.65
C LYS A 129 -9.69 4.58 16.68
N HIS A 130 -10.52 3.55 16.58
CA HIS A 130 -11.65 3.37 17.47
C HIS A 130 -11.20 2.97 18.89
N ASP A 131 -11.88 3.47 19.92
CA ASP A 131 -11.53 3.22 21.34
C ASP A 131 -11.62 1.73 21.73
N ASP A 132 -12.56 1.01 21.11
CA ASP A 132 -12.66 -0.44 21.22
C ASP A 132 -11.55 -1.15 20.43
N GLN A 133 -10.63 -1.79 21.16
CA GLN A 133 -9.47 -2.48 20.59
C GLN A 133 -9.85 -3.61 19.63
N ILE A 134 -10.97 -4.30 19.85
CA ILE A 134 -11.43 -5.39 18.97
C ILE A 134 -11.79 -4.81 17.59
N ILE A 135 -12.55 -3.72 17.55
CA ILE A 135 -12.88 -3.01 16.30
C ILE A 135 -11.59 -2.57 15.57
N SER A 136 -10.63 -2.00 16.31
CA SER A 136 -9.35 -1.59 15.76
C SER A 136 -8.59 -2.77 15.11
N LEU A 137 -8.47 -3.88 15.82
CA LEU A 137 -7.79 -5.09 15.34
C LEU A 137 -8.49 -5.74 14.14
N LEU A 138 -9.82 -5.85 14.17
CA LEU A 138 -10.59 -6.42 13.07
C LEU A 138 -10.56 -5.54 11.81
N SER A 139 -10.65 -4.22 12.00
CA SER A 139 -10.43 -3.26 10.90
C SER A 139 -9.03 -3.41 10.33
N GLY A 140 -8.02 -3.59 11.19
CA GLY A 140 -6.64 -3.89 10.81
C GLY A 140 -6.46 -5.17 10.00
N LYS A 141 -7.15 -6.26 10.37
CA LYS A 141 -7.14 -7.52 9.59
C LYS A 141 -7.66 -7.29 8.17
N ILE A 142 -8.81 -6.61 8.04
CA ILE A 142 -9.39 -6.29 6.73
C ILE A 142 -8.46 -5.37 5.94
N MET A 143 -7.94 -4.32 6.59
CA MET A 143 -7.02 -3.36 5.98
C MET A 143 -5.74 -4.04 5.48
N SER A 144 -5.18 -4.98 6.25
CA SER A 144 -4.01 -5.78 5.85
C SER A 144 -4.29 -6.54 4.55
N SER A 145 -5.46 -7.18 4.45
CA SER A 145 -5.89 -7.91 3.26
C SER A 145 -6.05 -6.98 2.04
N LEU A 146 -6.64 -5.80 2.21
CA LEU A 146 -6.80 -4.83 1.13
C LEU A 146 -5.47 -4.22 0.68
N VAL A 147 -4.62 -3.83 1.63
CA VAL A 147 -3.29 -3.27 1.38
C VAL A 147 -2.37 -4.30 0.71
N SER A 148 -2.49 -5.57 1.08
CA SER A 148 -1.71 -6.64 0.45
C SER A 148 -2.19 -6.97 -0.97
N ALA A 149 -3.50 -6.86 -1.24
CA ALA A 149 -4.08 -7.12 -2.55
C ALA A 149 -3.99 -5.92 -3.52
N ALA A 150 -3.88 -4.70 -2.99
CA ALA A 150 -3.88 -3.50 -3.81
C ALA A 150 -2.57 -3.32 -4.59
N PRO A 151 -2.63 -3.08 -5.91
CA PRO A 151 -1.43 -2.82 -6.70
C PRO A 151 -0.80 -1.47 -6.36
N ILE A 152 -1.62 -0.44 -6.11
CA ILE A 152 -1.19 0.92 -5.75
C ILE A 152 -2.11 1.44 -4.65
N ILE A 153 -1.52 2.03 -3.62
CA ILE A 153 -2.23 2.58 -2.46
C ILE A 153 -1.83 4.04 -2.30
N PRO A 154 -2.78 4.95 -2.00
CA PRO A 154 -2.44 6.33 -1.66
C PRO A 154 -1.42 6.36 -0.52
N THR A 155 -0.34 7.13 -0.69
CA THR A 155 0.75 7.18 0.31
C THR A 155 0.24 7.54 1.69
N THR A 156 -0.68 8.50 1.79
CA THR A 156 -1.31 8.89 3.06
C THR A 156 -1.99 7.71 3.76
N THR A 157 -2.70 6.85 3.02
CA THR A 157 -3.35 5.67 3.60
C THR A 157 -2.33 4.66 4.11
N LEU A 158 -1.26 4.46 3.35
CA LEU A 158 -0.22 3.50 3.70
C LEU A 158 0.58 3.97 4.92
N SER A 159 0.99 5.24 5.00
CA SER A 159 1.65 5.83 6.17
C SER A 159 0.80 5.67 7.43
N TRP A 160 -0.50 6.01 7.35
CA TRP A 160 -1.43 5.83 8.48
C TRP A 160 -1.56 4.39 8.93
N PHE A 161 -1.54 3.44 7.99
CA PHE A 161 -1.61 2.04 8.33
C PHE A 161 -0.31 1.55 9.00
N PHE A 162 0.85 2.00 8.54
CA PHE A 162 2.13 1.72 9.19
C PHE A 162 2.25 2.38 10.57
N GLU A 163 1.74 3.59 10.78
CA GLU A 163 1.62 4.19 12.12
C GLU A 163 0.80 3.32 13.06
N TRP A 164 -0.35 2.83 12.60
CA TRP A 164 -1.19 1.94 13.38
C TRP A 164 -0.46 0.63 13.72
N ILE A 165 0.15 -0.04 12.74
CA ILE A 165 0.98 -1.24 12.97
C ILE A 165 2.09 -0.94 13.99
N SER A 166 2.80 0.17 13.83
CA SER A 166 3.88 0.59 14.73
C SER A 166 3.38 0.78 16.16
N SER A 167 2.17 1.33 16.34
CA SER A 167 1.54 1.48 17.66
C SER A 167 1.21 0.13 18.30
N LEU A 168 0.74 -0.86 17.52
CA LEU A 168 0.48 -2.20 18.01
C LEU A 168 1.79 -2.93 18.36
N CYS A 169 2.83 -2.73 17.55
CA CYS A 169 4.17 -3.22 17.88
C CYS A 169 4.64 -2.65 19.22
N GLN A 170 4.16 -1.51 19.70
CA GLN A 170 4.51 -0.94 21.01
C GLN A 170 3.62 -1.43 22.16
N SER A 171 2.53 -2.14 21.89
CA SER A 171 1.61 -2.70 22.90
C SER A 171 2.36 -3.52 23.96
N PRO A 172 1.92 -3.54 25.23
CA PRO A 172 2.45 -4.46 26.24
C PRO A 172 1.98 -5.92 26.03
N ASP A 173 0.90 -6.14 25.28
CA ASP A 173 0.34 -7.47 25.04
C ASP A 173 1.07 -8.18 23.88
N HIS A 174 1.61 -9.37 24.14
CA HIS A 174 2.32 -10.19 23.16
C HIS A 174 1.42 -10.64 22.01
N ASN A 175 0.14 -10.95 22.26
CA ASN A 175 -0.78 -11.36 21.20
C ASN A 175 -1.02 -10.22 20.20
N ILE A 176 -1.08 -8.99 20.69
CA ILE A 176 -1.25 -7.80 19.86
C ILE A 176 0.02 -7.49 19.08
N GLN A 177 1.19 -7.68 19.70
CA GLN A 177 2.47 -7.55 19.01
C GLN A 177 2.60 -8.55 17.86
N ASP A 178 2.24 -9.82 18.10
CA ASP A 178 2.23 -10.86 17.07
C ASP A 178 1.29 -10.49 15.91
N LEU A 179 0.08 -10.01 16.21
CA LEU A 179 -0.83 -9.49 15.18
C LEU A 179 -0.23 -8.33 14.38
N ALA A 180 0.52 -7.44 15.03
CA ALA A 180 1.21 -6.35 14.35
C ALA A 180 2.29 -6.88 13.39
N VAL A 181 3.08 -7.86 13.83
CA VAL A 181 4.12 -8.51 13.01
C VAL A 181 3.50 -9.24 11.82
N GLN A 182 2.37 -9.93 12.01
CA GLN A 182 1.63 -10.59 10.93
C GLN A 182 1.08 -9.59 9.90
N ALA A 183 0.45 -8.51 10.37
CA ALA A 183 -0.05 -7.43 9.51
C ALA A 183 1.08 -6.76 8.72
N LEU A 184 2.21 -6.52 9.37
CA LEU A 184 3.41 -5.95 8.74
C LEU A 184 3.96 -6.90 7.67
N THR A 185 4.13 -8.18 8.01
CA THR A 185 4.65 -9.20 7.10
C THR A 185 3.76 -9.35 5.86
N GLY A 186 2.43 -9.34 6.02
CA GLY A 186 1.50 -9.34 4.89
C GLY A 186 1.67 -8.11 3.99
N THR A 187 1.70 -6.94 4.61
CA THR A 187 1.80 -5.63 3.92
C THR A 187 3.09 -5.49 3.12
N LEU A 188 4.21 -5.94 3.67
CA LEU A 188 5.54 -5.84 3.07
C LEU A 188 5.80 -6.87 1.97
N LYS A 189 4.84 -7.74 1.62
CA LYS A 189 4.98 -8.61 0.44
C LYS A 189 4.96 -7.84 -0.87
N ASN A 190 4.28 -6.70 -0.91
CA ASN A 190 4.27 -5.82 -2.08
C ASN A 190 5.52 -4.92 -2.06
N SER A 191 6.27 -4.90 -3.16
CA SER A 191 7.51 -4.11 -3.27
C SER A 191 7.28 -2.61 -3.12
N PHE A 192 6.16 -2.09 -3.63
CA PHE A 192 5.77 -0.70 -3.42
C PHE A 192 5.63 -0.39 -1.92
N ASN A 193 5.00 -1.28 -1.17
CA ASN A 193 4.81 -1.10 0.27
C ASN A 193 6.14 -1.18 1.03
N ARG A 194 7.04 -2.11 0.66
CA ARG A 194 8.40 -2.21 1.25
C ARG A 194 9.18 -0.91 1.09
N LEU A 195 9.16 -0.39 -0.12
CA LEU A 195 9.86 0.83 -0.45
C LEU A 195 9.34 2.03 0.35
N ARG A 196 8.02 2.14 0.52
CA ARG A 196 7.41 3.21 1.32
C ARG A 196 7.71 3.04 2.81
N PHE A 197 7.61 1.82 3.33
CA PHE A 197 7.97 1.50 4.70
C PHE A 197 9.42 1.87 5.03
N TRP A 198 10.35 1.59 4.10
CA TRP A 198 11.76 1.93 4.26
C TRP A 198 12.03 3.43 4.22
N LYS A 199 11.35 4.16 3.32
CA LYS A 199 11.48 5.62 3.23
C LYS A 199 11.07 6.33 4.52
N GLU A 200 10.11 5.77 5.22
CA GLU A 200 9.64 6.30 6.50
C GLU A 200 10.47 5.72 7.64
N SER A 201 11.64 6.34 7.84
CA SER A 201 12.66 5.92 8.81
C SER A 201 12.12 5.77 10.24
N THR A 202 11.10 6.53 10.61
CA THR A 202 10.43 6.48 11.90
C THR A 202 9.82 5.11 12.21
N TYR A 203 9.22 4.42 11.23
CA TYR A 203 8.60 3.11 11.46
C TYR A 203 9.64 2.03 11.71
N MET A 204 10.70 2.01 10.89
CA MET A 204 11.85 1.14 11.09
C MET A 204 12.55 1.40 12.43
N GLN A 205 12.74 2.68 12.78
CA GLN A 205 13.33 3.06 14.06
C GLN A 205 12.45 2.59 15.23
N ASN A 206 11.12 2.73 15.15
CA ASN A 206 10.22 2.26 16.20
C ASN A 206 10.29 0.75 16.40
N LEU A 207 10.43 -0.04 15.32
CA LEU A 207 10.62 -1.49 15.42
C LEU A 207 11.99 -1.84 16.02
N ILE A 208 13.06 -1.17 15.60
CA ILE A 208 14.43 -1.49 16.04
C ILE A 208 14.69 -1.04 17.49
N TYR A 209 14.21 0.15 17.87
CA TYR A 209 14.48 0.72 19.19
C TYR A 209 13.52 0.24 20.28
N LYS A 210 12.47 -0.52 19.91
CA LYS A 210 11.66 -1.22 20.92
C LYS A 210 12.51 -2.29 21.60
N LYS A 211 12.41 -2.36 22.93
CA LYS A 211 12.96 -3.45 23.73
C LYS A 211 12.03 -4.67 23.60
N TRP A 212 12.33 -5.53 22.64
CA TRP A 212 11.70 -6.83 22.52
C TRP A 212 12.24 -7.75 23.61
N LEU A 213 11.35 -8.45 24.30
CA LEU A 213 11.70 -9.45 25.32
C LEU A 213 11.79 -10.85 24.72
N ASP A 214 11.06 -11.07 23.63
CA ASP A 214 11.00 -12.32 22.89
C ASP A 214 12.20 -12.43 21.95
N LYS A 215 12.94 -13.53 22.08
CA LYS A 215 14.13 -13.80 21.29
C LYS A 215 13.76 -14.07 19.82
N GLU A 216 12.64 -14.74 19.57
CA GLU A 216 12.16 -15.01 18.21
C GLU A 216 11.82 -13.70 17.49
N ALA A 217 11.12 -12.79 18.18
CA ALA A 217 10.80 -11.47 17.63
C ALA A 217 12.06 -10.63 17.29
N ILE A 218 13.12 -10.73 18.08
CA ILE A 218 14.40 -10.03 17.79
C ILE A 218 15.02 -10.59 16.51
N GLU A 219 15.06 -11.93 16.38
CA GLU A 219 15.61 -12.61 15.21
C GLU A 219 14.78 -12.29 13.96
N ASP A 220 13.45 -12.28 14.06
CA ASP A 220 12.53 -11.92 12.97
C ASP A 220 12.69 -10.46 12.54
N ILE A 221 12.86 -9.52 13.47
CA ILE A 221 13.04 -8.10 13.15
C ILE A 221 14.37 -7.86 12.44
N GLU A 222 15.46 -8.50 12.89
CA GLU A 222 16.75 -8.36 12.22
C GLU A 222 16.73 -9.05 10.85
N PHE A 223 16.01 -10.17 10.71
CA PHE A 223 15.75 -10.80 9.42
C PHE A 223 14.95 -9.87 8.49
N VAL A 224 13.86 -9.26 8.96
CA VAL A 224 13.04 -8.31 8.20
C VAL A 224 13.87 -7.10 7.79
N LYS A 225 14.67 -6.52 8.68
CA LYS A 225 15.55 -5.39 8.37
C LYS A 225 16.60 -5.75 7.31
N THR A 226 17.22 -6.92 7.43
CA THR A 226 18.23 -7.39 6.48
C THR A 226 17.59 -7.72 5.13
N SER A 227 16.45 -8.40 5.14
CA SER A 227 15.68 -8.75 3.94
C SER A 227 15.13 -7.51 3.25
N LEU A 228 14.60 -6.54 3.98
CA LEU A 228 14.16 -5.25 3.43
C LEU A 228 15.31 -4.48 2.80
N LYS A 229 16.50 -4.50 3.42
CA LYS A 229 17.68 -3.83 2.87
C LYS A 229 18.21 -4.54 1.62
N ALA A 230 18.31 -5.87 1.66
CA ALA A 230 18.73 -6.69 0.53
C ALA A 230 17.71 -6.61 -0.62
N ASP A 231 16.42 -6.62 -0.31
CA ASP A 231 15.36 -6.32 -1.24
C ASP A 231 15.56 -4.92 -1.78
N LEU A 232 15.71 -3.87 -0.99
CA LEU A 232 15.93 -2.52 -1.52
C LEU A 232 17.13 -2.47 -2.51
N GLU A 233 18.22 -3.16 -2.18
CA GLU A 233 19.39 -3.30 -3.05
C GLU A 233 19.11 -4.15 -4.31
N GLY A 234 18.22 -5.16 -4.22
CA GLY A 234 17.76 -6.01 -5.32
C GLY A 234 16.53 -5.50 -6.09
N LEU A 235 15.79 -4.56 -5.52
CA LEU A 235 14.58 -3.85 -5.99
C LEU A 235 14.96 -2.65 -6.85
N ALA A 236 16.26 -2.40 -7.06
CA ALA A 236 16.72 -1.69 -8.24
C ALA A 236 16.47 -2.53 -9.51
N THR A 237 15.23 -2.99 -9.71
CA THR A 237 14.81 -3.63 -10.95
C THR A 237 14.34 -2.56 -11.92
N PHE A 238 14.56 -2.81 -13.20
CA PHE A 238 14.11 -1.88 -14.22
C PHE A 238 12.58 -1.77 -14.26
N ASP A 239 11.86 -2.82 -13.89
CA ASP A 239 10.39 -2.85 -13.91
C ASP A 239 9.81 -1.92 -12.84
N GLU A 240 10.41 -1.85 -11.65
CA GLU A 240 9.98 -0.91 -10.62
C GLU A 240 10.24 0.54 -11.00
N TYR A 241 11.40 0.81 -11.60
CA TYR A 241 11.66 2.12 -12.19
C TYR A 241 10.61 2.50 -13.23
N VAL A 242 10.20 1.56 -14.10
CA VAL A 242 9.11 1.78 -15.07
C VAL A 242 7.80 2.09 -14.34
N LEU A 243 7.42 1.31 -13.33
CA LEU A 243 6.18 1.53 -12.57
C LEU A 243 6.16 2.90 -11.87
N GLU A 244 7.27 3.34 -11.28
CA GLU A 244 7.37 4.69 -10.67
C GLU A 244 7.14 5.78 -11.73
N ILE A 245 7.78 5.67 -12.89
CA ILE A 245 7.63 6.62 -14.01
C ILE A 245 6.22 6.62 -14.58
N GLU A 246 5.59 5.45 -14.70
CA GLU A 246 4.23 5.32 -15.23
C GLU A 246 3.17 5.83 -14.26
N SER A 247 3.37 5.62 -12.96
CA SER A 247 2.49 6.13 -11.92
C SER A 247 2.59 7.66 -11.75
N GLY A 248 3.71 8.25 -12.18
CA GLY A 248 4.03 9.67 -11.98
C GLY A 248 4.43 10.03 -10.54
N HIS A 249 4.58 9.05 -9.65
CA HIS A 249 4.92 9.25 -8.25
C HIS A 249 6.38 8.87 -7.99
N LEU A 250 7.29 9.74 -8.45
CA LEU A 250 8.73 9.54 -8.25
C LEU A 250 9.16 9.82 -6.82
N SER A 251 10.18 9.10 -6.38
CA SER A 251 10.74 9.27 -5.05
C SER A 251 12.13 8.65 -4.98
N TRP A 252 12.99 9.06 -4.05
CA TRP A 252 14.34 8.53 -3.95
C TRP A 252 14.36 7.03 -3.60
N THR A 253 14.49 6.17 -4.61
CA THR A 253 14.65 4.72 -4.51
C THR A 253 16.03 4.30 -5.00
N PRO A 254 16.48 3.07 -4.72
CA PRO A 254 17.73 2.58 -5.30
C PRO A 254 17.75 2.59 -6.83
N SER A 255 16.61 2.44 -7.50
CA SER A 255 16.51 2.62 -8.96
C SER A 255 16.93 4.02 -9.41
N HIS A 256 16.67 5.05 -8.60
CA HIS A 256 17.06 6.43 -8.90
C HIS A 256 18.49 6.76 -8.45
N SER A 257 18.93 6.23 -7.31
CA SER A 257 20.20 6.62 -6.67
C SER A 257 21.39 5.70 -7.00
N SER A 258 21.16 4.44 -7.39
CA SER A 258 22.23 3.43 -7.57
C SER A 258 23.01 3.64 -8.86
N GLU A 259 24.33 3.83 -8.77
CA GLU A 259 25.18 3.90 -9.95
C GLU A 259 25.22 2.59 -10.74
N LYS A 260 25.17 1.45 -10.05
CA LYS A 260 25.15 0.14 -10.68
C LYS A 260 23.89 -0.02 -11.55
N PHE A 261 22.73 0.36 -11.01
CA PHE A 261 21.47 0.34 -11.74
C PHE A 261 21.57 1.13 -13.05
N TRP A 262 22.06 2.37 -12.98
CA TRP A 262 22.13 3.25 -14.15
C TRP A 262 23.14 2.76 -15.19
N LYS A 263 24.27 2.19 -14.77
CA LYS A 263 25.23 1.54 -15.69
C LYS A 263 24.60 0.37 -16.45
N GLU A 264 23.76 -0.42 -15.78
CA GLU A 264 23.15 -1.62 -16.35
C GLU A 264 21.85 -1.35 -17.13
N ASN A 265 21.15 -0.25 -16.87
CA ASN A 265 19.79 -0.05 -17.38
C ASN A 265 19.56 1.25 -18.17
N ALA A 266 20.48 2.21 -18.17
CA ALA A 266 20.27 3.51 -18.85
C ALA A 266 19.88 3.37 -20.33
N PHE A 267 20.46 2.39 -21.05
CA PHE A 267 20.15 2.16 -22.46
C PHE A 267 18.69 1.74 -22.70
N LYS A 268 18.03 1.10 -21.73
CA LYS A 268 16.64 0.65 -21.85
C LYS A 268 15.65 1.81 -21.93
N LEU A 269 16.01 3.02 -21.46
CA LEU A 269 15.18 4.22 -21.62
C LEU A 269 14.96 4.60 -23.09
N MET A 270 15.81 4.09 -23.99
CA MET A 270 15.71 4.32 -25.44
C MET A 270 14.84 3.29 -26.17
N ASN A 271 14.41 2.23 -25.49
CA ASN A 271 13.51 1.23 -26.07
C ASN A 271 12.16 1.85 -26.45
N ASN A 272 11.46 1.22 -27.39
CA ASN A 272 10.12 1.63 -27.85
C ASN A 272 10.05 3.12 -28.19
N ASP A 273 10.90 3.59 -29.10
CA ASP A 273 10.98 4.99 -29.52
C ASP A 273 11.15 5.96 -28.33
N CYS A 274 12.01 5.59 -27.38
CA CYS A 274 12.30 6.32 -26.14
C CYS A 274 11.05 6.71 -25.31
N LEU A 275 10.02 5.87 -25.32
CA LEU A 275 8.75 6.11 -24.64
C LEU A 275 8.92 6.35 -23.14
N LEU A 276 9.82 5.61 -22.48
CA LEU A 276 10.08 5.79 -21.05
C LEU A 276 10.78 7.13 -20.76
N LEU A 277 11.79 7.50 -21.56
CA LEU A 277 12.44 8.81 -21.45
C LEU A 277 11.45 9.95 -21.71
N LYS A 278 10.55 9.80 -22.70
CA LYS A 278 9.47 10.78 -22.96
C LYS A 278 8.54 10.92 -21.75
N LYS A 279 8.18 9.83 -21.07
CA LYS A 279 7.37 9.86 -19.84
C LYS A 279 8.12 10.60 -18.72
N LEU A 280 9.39 10.27 -18.48
CA LEU A 280 10.23 10.97 -17.49
C LEU A 280 10.29 12.48 -17.73
N VAL A 281 10.59 12.89 -18.97
CA VAL A 281 10.65 14.32 -19.33
C VAL A 281 9.28 14.99 -19.21
N ARG A 282 8.19 14.26 -19.51
CA ARG A 282 6.83 14.78 -19.29
C ARG A 282 6.55 15.04 -17.80
N LEU A 283 7.01 14.19 -16.89
CA LEU A 283 6.89 14.42 -15.45
C LEU A 283 7.66 15.69 -15.03
N LEU A 284 8.88 15.87 -15.54
CA LEU A 284 9.67 17.09 -15.33
C LEU A 284 8.95 18.36 -15.83
N LEU A 285 8.27 18.29 -16.98
CA LEU A 285 7.59 19.44 -17.58
C LEU A 285 6.26 19.78 -16.90
N ALA A 286 5.53 18.77 -16.42
CA ALA A 286 4.15 18.93 -15.94
C ALA A 286 4.01 18.97 -14.41
N SER A 287 4.95 18.37 -13.66
CA SER A 287 4.83 18.28 -12.20
C SER A 287 5.09 19.63 -11.52
N LYS A 288 4.41 19.83 -10.39
CA LYS A 288 4.66 20.92 -9.43
C LYS A 288 5.20 20.41 -8.10
N ASP A 289 5.26 19.10 -7.92
CA ASP A 289 5.79 18.47 -6.71
C ASP A 289 7.33 18.59 -6.72
N PRO A 290 7.93 19.28 -5.73
CA PRO A 290 9.38 19.43 -5.65
C PRO A 290 10.13 18.09 -5.63
N LEU A 291 9.59 17.06 -4.98
CA LEU A 291 10.24 15.75 -4.91
C LEU A 291 10.30 15.09 -6.29
N VAL A 292 9.17 15.10 -7.01
CA VAL A 292 9.10 14.53 -8.37
C VAL A 292 10.05 15.28 -9.31
N LEU A 293 10.10 16.61 -9.20
CA LEU A 293 11.02 17.43 -9.98
C LEU A 293 12.48 17.09 -9.67
N ALA A 294 12.87 17.03 -8.40
CA ALA A 294 14.25 16.73 -7.99
C ALA A 294 14.71 15.36 -8.52
N VAL A 295 13.89 14.32 -8.32
CA VAL A 295 14.21 12.96 -8.82
C VAL A 295 14.27 12.94 -10.34
N ALA A 296 13.32 13.57 -11.04
CA ALA A 296 13.33 13.58 -12.50
C ALA A 296 14.55 14.28 -13.09
N ILE A 297 14.98 15.39 -12.49
CA ILE A 297 16.20 16.11 -12.89
C ILE A 297 17.43 15.24 -12.68
N HIS A 298 17.50 14.54 -11.55
CA HIS A 298 18.59 13.64 -11.21
C HIS A 298 18.72 12.50 -12.22
N ASP A 299 17.61 11.80 -12.48
CA ASP A 299 17.54 10.68 -13.40
C ASP A 299 17.96 11.06 -14.82
N ILE A 300 17.53 12.24 -15.29
CA ILE A 300 17.96 12.77 -16.59
C ILE A 300 19.47 13.00 -16.59
N GLY A 301 20.05 13.51 -15.50
CA GLY A 301 21.49 13.64 -15.33
C GLY A 301 22.21 12.29 -15.39
N LYS A 302 21.73 11.29 -14.65
CA LYS A 302 22.28 9.93 -14.67
C LYS A 302 22.20 9.30 -16.06
N PHE A 303 21.06 9.44 -16.75
CA PHE A 303 20.89 8.99 -18.13
C PHE A 303 21.90 9.65 -19.08
N ILE A 304 22.09 10.97 -18.97
CA ILE A 304 23.08 11.71 -19.77
C ILE A 304 24.50 11.22 -19.53
N GLN A 305 24.83 10.90 -18.28
CA GLN A 305 26.15 10.42 -17.90
C GLN A 305 26.43 9.02 -18.45
N GLN A 306 25.44 8.13 -18.42
CA GLN A 306 25.63 6.70 -18.76
C GLN A 306 25.34 6.37 -20.24
N TYR A 307 24.47 7.14 -20.92
CA TYR A 307 24.06 6.83 -22.29
C TYR A 307 24.78 7.73 -23.32
N PRO A 308 25.49 7.15 -24.31
CA PRO A 308 26.09 7.91 -25.40
C PRO A 308 25.04 8.76 -26.13
N ASN A 309 25.36 10.02 -26.41
CA ASN A 309 24.41 10.99 -27.00
C ASN A 309 23.16 11.28 -26.16
N GLY A 310 23.08 10.87 -24.89
CA GLY A 310 21.95 11.14 -24.00
C GLY A 310 21.61 12.63 -23.90
N LYS A 311 22.63 13.51 -23.96
CA LYS A 311 22.48 14.98 -24.01
C LYS A 311 21.56 15.43 -25.15
N LEU A 312 21.76 14.88 -26.35
CA LEU A 312 21.04 15.27 -27.56
C LEU A 312 19.57 14.83 -27.49
N TYR A 313 19.29 13.64 -26.97
CA TYR A 313 17.92 13.16 -26.79
C TYR A 313 17.17 13.95 -25.71
N ALA A 314 17.79 14.16 -24.54
CA ALA A 314 17.18 14.96 -23.48
C ALA A 314 16.93 16.41 -23.93
N GLN A 315 17.83 17.00 -24.72
CA GLN A 315 17.64 18.32 -25.33
C GLN A 315 16.47 18.35 -26.32
N LYS A 316 16.37 17.37 -27.23
CA LYS A 316 15.26 17.28 -28.20
C LYS A 316 13.89 17.17 -27.54
N LEU A 317 13.81 16.57 -26.35
CA LEU A 317 12.58 16.45 -25.58
C LEU A 317 12.28 17.68 -24.71
N GLY A 318 13.13 18.71 -24.72
CA GLY A 318 12.92 19.95 -23.98
C GLY A 318 13.41 19.94 -22.52
N ALA A 319 14.05 18.84 -22.07
CA ALA A 319 14.50 18.72 -20.68
C ALA A 319 15.54 19.79 -20.31
N LYS A 320 16.52 20.07 -21.18
CA LYS A 320 17.58 21.04 -20.89
C LYS A 320 17.03 22.42 -20.52
N GLN A 321 16.08 22.93 -21.31
CA GLN A 321 15.49 24.25 -21.06
C GLN A 321 14.77 24.26 -19.72
N LYS A 322 13.96 23.24 -19.44
CA LYS A 322 13.22 23.15 -18.18
C LYS A 322 14.14 23.05 -16.96
N ILE A 323 15.20 22.24 -17.04
CA ILE A 323 16.16 22.09 -15.93
C ILE A 323 16.91 23.42 -15.68
N MET A 324 17.25 24.17 -16.73
CA MET A 324 17.86 25.48 -16.58
C MET A 324 16.94 26.49 -15.86
N GLU A 325 15.64 26.47 -16.17
CA GLU A 325 14.64 27.29 -15.45
C GLU A 325 14.56 26.91 -13.96
N LEU A 326 14.72 25.63 -13.62
CA LEU A 326 14.62 25.12 -12.26
C LEU A 326 15.87 25.38 -11.39
N MET A 327 16.96 25.90 -11.94
CA MET A 327 18.16 26.29 -11.15
C MET A 327 17.90 27.40 -10.13
N THR A 328 16.81 28.16 -10.29
CA THR A 328 16.37 29.21 -9.37
C THR A 328 15.11 28.83 -8.61
N HIS A 329 14.77 27.55 -8.55
CA HIS A 329 13.60 27.06 -7.82
C HIS A 329 13.70 27.38 -6.31
N SER A 330 12.54 27.55 -5.66
CA SER A 330 12.46 27.87 -4.23
C SER A 330 12.91 26.72 -3.33
N ASP A 331 12.67 25.49 -3.79
CA ASP A 331 13.11 24.26 -3.12
C ASP A 331 14.61 24.01 -3.34
N SER A 332 15.33 23.73 -2.24
CA SER A 332 16.78 23.55 -2.26
C SER A 332 17.24 22.32 -3.02
N ASP A 333 16.48 21.23 -2.98
CA ASP A 333 16.85 19.96 -3.57
C ASP A 333 16.66 20.01 -5.09
N VAL A 334 15.53 20.58 -5.53
CA VAL A 334 15.29 20.87 -6.96
C VAL A 334 16.40 21.74 -7.52
N LYS A 335 16.78 22.80 -6.80
CA LYS A 335 17.85 23.71 -7.20
C LYS A 335 19.20 23.00 -7.27
N TYR A 336 19.53 22.16 -6.28
CA TYR A 336 20.77 21.41 -6.22
C TYR A 336 20.91 20.42 -7.39
N GLU A 337 19.87 19.63 -7.64
CA GLU A 337 19.85 18.67 -8.75
C GLU A 337 19.88 19.39 -10.11
N ALA A 338 19.16 20.51 -10.26
CA ALA A 338 19.16 21.32 -11.48
C ALA A 338 20.56 21.84 -11.81
N LEU A 339 21.25 22.43 -10.82
CA LEU A 339 22.61 22.93 -11.00
C LEU A 339 23.59 21.80 -11.37
N THR A 340 23.44 20.63 -10.73
CA THR A 340 24.30 19.47 -10.96
C THR A 340 24.10 18.90 -12.37
N THR A 341 22.85 18.69 -12.78
CA THR A 341 22.52 18.16 -14.12
C THR A 341 22.85 19.16 -15.23
N VAL A 342 22.67 20.47 -15.01
CA VAL A 342 23.09 21.49 -15.99
C VAL A 342 24.60 21.46 -16.22
N ARG A 343 25.42 21.30 -15.17
CA ARG A 343 26.87 21.13 -15.34
C ARG A 343 27.18 19.96 -16.27
N GLN A 344 26.51 18.82 -16.10
CA GLN A 344 26.70 17.65 -16.97
C GLN A 344 26.34 17.93 -18.43
N PHE A 345 25.29 18.73 -18.71
CA PHE A 345 24.97 19.18 -20.06
C PHE A 345 26.06 20.08 -20.69
N MET A 346 26.79 20.83 -19.87
CA MET A 346 27.79 21.81 -20.34
C MET A 346 29.19 21.24 -20.48
N LEU A 347 29.51 20.15 -19.78
CA LEU A 347 30.77 19.43 -19.99
C LEU A 347 30.83 18.91 -21.44
N GLN A 348 31.93 19.14 -22.16
CA GLN A 348 32.14 18.57 -23.49
C GLN A 348 32.42 17.05 -23.37
N PRO A 349 32.16 16.25 -24.43
CA PRO A 349 32.35 14.80 -24.42
C PRO A 349 33.76 14.37 -24.01
#